data_AF-A0A7S2HN04-F1
#
_entry.id   AF-A0A7S2HN04-F1
#
_cell.length_a   1.000
_cell.length_b   1.000
_cell.length_c   1.000
_cell.angle_alpha   90.00
_cell.angle_beta   90.00
_cell.angle_gamma   90.00
#
_symmetry.space_group_name_H-M   'P 1'
#
loop_
_entity.id
_entity.type
_entity.pdbx_description
1 polymer ?
#
loop_
_entity_poly.entity_id
_entity_poly.type
_entity_poly.pdbx_seq_one_letter_code
_entity_poly.pdbx_strand_id
1 'polypeptide(L)'
;KQTDFINGGGLRLDEDGGGCTYEEWIEVLIRVGEARYRNVRCGLPPDDSSPPVVVCAEAVLQHVAGLRSEQGSLQEASRIPFPRIASTEMTRQPGETPSDFSRWKWLWKQLCLELDRVHLWPSWEPQAFKMLRGGFQRLTSIFSYYVKASWMATDCELEVTLSERAWENFITDCGFATPRFDVNRLRSLYRSEVERCGGPLHVIQFIALLIHIAFLRLHPTYQPGDLDDHTMRPVPDCVAELLYEYVFPRAASDASIEAALRTRSANGVASALALHNVALRNMYVKLGGEQVSKPRGSSS
;
A
#
# COMPACT_ATOMS: atom_id res chain seq x y z
N LYS A 1 20.27 -48.12 8.11
CA LYS A 1 21.33 -47.62 7.20
C LYS A 1 21.16 -46.11 7.10
N GLN A 2 21.72 -45.41 8.07
CA GLN A 2 21.69 -43.96 8.20
C GLN A 2 23.16 -43.57 8.20
N THR A 3 23.58 -42.91 7.13
CA THR A 3 24.99 -42.58 6.89
C THR A 3 25.40 -41.45 7.82
N ASP A 4 26.18 -41.81 8.84
CA ASP A 4 26.96 -40.91 9.68
C ASP A 4 27.94 -40.12 8.79
N PHE A 5 27.66 -38.83 8.59
CA PHE A 5 28.58 -37.92 7.90
C PHE A 5 29.43 -37.06 8.86
N ILE A 6 29.49 -37.42 10.14
CA ILE A 6 30.29 -36.70 11.13
C ILE A 6 31.05 -37.71 11.97
N ASN A 7 32.07 -38.34 11.37
CA ASN A 7 33.09 -39.08 12.11
C ASN A 7 34.46 -38.60 11.67
N GLY A 8 35.19 -37.95 12.58
CA GLY A 8 36.65 -38.10 12.63
C GLY A 8 37.55 -36.89 12.33
N GLY A 9 37.07 -35.65 12.41
CA GLY A 9 37.93 -34.47 12.21
C GLY A 9 37.67 -33.38 13.23
N GLY A 10 38.09 -33.58 14.49
CA GLY A 10 38.29 -32.44 15.37
C GLY A 10 39.31 -31.51 14.73
N LEU A 11 39.06 -30.19 14.71
CA LEU A 11 40.06 -29.18 14.39
C LEU A 11 41.24 -29.37 15.36
N ARG A 12 42.17 -30.24 14.99
CA ARG A 12 43.42 -30.40 15.71
C ARG A 12 44.24 -29.16 15.38
N LEU A 13 44.65 -28.46 16.43
CA LEU A 13 45.81 -27.58 16.34
C LEU A 13 46.99 -28.51 16.04
N ASP A 14 47.50 -28.45 14.82
CA ASP A 14 48.71 -29.18 14.45
C ASP A 14 49.84 -28.76 15.41
N GLU A 15 50.78 -29.67 15.70
CA GLU A 15 51.90 -29.44 16.64
C GLU A 15 52.81 -28.25 16.25
N ASP A 16 52.65 -27.73 15.02
CA ASP A 16 53.34 -26.56 14.48
C ASP A 16 52.61 -25.22 14.78
N GLY A 17 51.48 -25.23 15.49
CA GLY A 17 50.67 -24.04 15.76
C GLY A 17 49.87 -23.54 14.55
N GLY A 18 49.78 -24.33 13.48
CA GLY A 18 49.14 -23.99 12.19
C GLY A 18 47.62 -24.14 12.14
N GLY A 19 46.93 -24.03 13.29
CA GLY A 19 45.47 -24.11 13.34
C GLY A 19 44.81 -22.75 13.13
N CYS A 20 43.70 -22.73 12.40
CA CYS A 20 42.84 -21.55 12.28
C CYS A 20 42.12 -21.33 13.62
N THR A 21 42.29 -20.15 14.23
CA THR A 21 41.46 -19.73 15.38
C THR A 21 39.99 -19.59 14.96
N TYR A 22 39.08 -19.56 15.94
CA TYR A 22 37.66 -19.40 15.63
C TYR A 22 37.39 -18.06 14.95
N GLU A 23 38.08 -17.00 15.37
CA GLU A 23 38.00 -15.67 14.79
C GLU A 23 38.50 -15.67 13.34
N GLU A 24 39.62 -16.33 13.06
CA GLU A 24 40.12 -16.51 11.68
C GLU A 24 39.16 -17.36 10.83
N TRP A 25 38.49 -18.34 11.43
CA TRP A 25 37.54 -19.20 10.71
C TRP A 25 36.29 -18.40 10.31
N ILE A 26 35.78 -17.56 11.21
CA ILE A 26 34.68 -16.63 10.91
C ILE A 26 35.08 -15.64 9.82
N GLU A 27 36.29 -15.07 9.88
CA GLU A 27 36.80 -14.16 8.85
C GLU A 27 36.90 -14.85 7.48
N VAL A 28 37.33 -16.11 7.44
CA VAL A 28 37.34 -16.93 6.21
C VAL A 28 35.92 -17.12 5.68
N LEU A 29 34.94 -17.44 6.52
CA LEU A 29 33.55 -17.60 6.10
C LEU A 29 32.94 -16.31 5.54
N ILE A 30 33.27 -15.16 6.13
CA ILE A 30 32.84 -13.83 5.63
C ILE A 30 33.38 -13.59 4.21
N ARG A 31 34.68 -13.84 3.98
CA ARG A 31 35.32 -13.67 2.66
C ARG A 31 34.81 -14.66 1.62
N VAL A 32 34.54 -15.90 2.02
CA VAL A 32 33.89 -16.91 1.18
C VAL A 32 32.50 -16.44 0.78
N GLY A 33 31.74 -15.85 1.71
CA GLY A 33 30.45 -15.25 1.43
C GLY A 33 30.54 -14.14 0.40
N GLU A 34 31.41 -13.15 0.63
CA GLU A 34 31.59 -12.06 -0.32
C GLU A 34 31.97 -12.58 -1.70
N ALA A 35 32.98 -13.46 -1.82
CA ALA A 35 33.43 -13.98 -3.11
C ALA A 35 32.33 -14.80 -3.83
N ARG A 36 31.56 -15.60 -3.10
CA ARG A 36 30.52 -16.47 -3.65
C ARG A 36 29.29 -15.69 -4.11
N TYR A 37 28.87 -14.69 -3.34
CA TYR A 37 27.64 -13.94 -3.59
C TYR A 37 27.87 -12.61 -4.31
N ARG A 38 29.12 -12.17 -4.55
CA ARG A 38 29.46 -10.91 -5.27
C ARG A 38 28.74 -10.75 -6.61
N ASN A 39 28.52 -11.83 -7.34
CA ASN A 39 27.83 -11.80 -8.64
C ASN A 39 26.32 -12.08 -8.57
N VAL A 40 25.80 -12.39 -7.38
CA VAL A 40 24.37 -12.61 -7.17
C VAL A 40 23.73 -11.23 -7.17
N ARG A 41 23.10 -10.90 -8.31
CA ARG A 41 22.37 -9.64 -8.47
C ARG A 41 21.08 -9.73 -7.68
N CYS A 42 21.12 -9.24 -6.45
CA CYS A 42 20.02 -9.33 -5.49
C CYS A 42 18.86 -8.38 -5.79
N GLY A 43 18.44 -8.30 -7.05
CA GLY A 43 17.32 -7.44 -7.42
C GLY A 43 17.54 -5.94 -7.22
N LEU A 44 18.76 -5.52 -6.88
CA LEU A 44 19.13 -4.11 -6.75
C LEU A 44 19.21 -3.48 -8.15
N PRO A 45 18.83 -2.20 -8.28
CA PRO A 45 18.96 -1.48 -9.53
C PRO A 45 20.41 -1.55 -10.05
N PRO A 46 20.61 -1.46 -11.38
CA PRO A 46 21.86 -1.82 -12.06
C PRO A 46 23.09 -0.98 -11.67
N ASP A 47 22.92 0.03 -10.82
CA ASP A 47 23.93 0.94 -10.31
C ASP A 47 24.62 0.47 -9.01
N ASP A 48 24.03 -0.43 -8.22
CA ASP A 48 24.62 -0.93 -6.96
C ASP A 48 25.06 -2.40 -7.09
N SER A 49 26.17 -2.60 -7.78
CA SER A 49 26.58 -3.86 -8.42
C SER A 49 27.02 -5.04 -7.52
N SER A 50 26.78 -5.06 -6.21
CA SER A 50 27.01 -6.25 -5.37
C SER A 50 26.16 -6.23 -4.09
N PRO A 51 25.64 -7.38 -3.62
CA PRO A 51 25.01 -7.46 -2.31
C PRO A 51 25.96 -7.01 -1.20
N PRO A 52 25.48 -6.30 -0.17
CA PRO A 52 26.31 -5.89 0.96
C PRO A 52 27.00 -7.09 1.61
N VAL A 53 28.27 -6.93 2.02
CA VAL A 53 29.09 -8.01 2.62
C VAL A 53 28.39 -8.71 3.78
N VAL A 54 27.62 -7.97 4.59
CA VAL A 54 26.85 -8.54 5.71
C VAL A 54 25.82 -9.58 5.24
N VAL A 55 25.13 -9.33 4.12
CA VAL A 55 24.13 -10.23 3.55
C VAL A 55 24.82 -11.50 3.01
N CYS A 56 25.96 -11.33 2.34
CA CYS A 56 26.77 -12.42 1.81
C CYS A 56 27.32 -13.32 2.92
N ALA A 57 27.82 -12.72 4.00
CA ALA A 57 28.34 -13.43 5.16
C ALA A 57 27.23 -14.19 5.90
N GLU A 58 26.08 -13.55 6.14
CA GLU A 58 24.94 -14.17 6.81
C GLU A 58 24.45 -15.42 6.06
N ALA A 59 24.37 -15.36 4.74
CA ALA A 59 23.99 -16.50 3.89
C ALA A 59 24.94 -17.70 4.04
N VAL A 60 26.26 -17.48 4.05
CA VAL A 60 27.25 -18.56 4.27
C VAL A 60 27.18 -19.10 5.68
N LEU A 61 27.09 -18.22 6.69
CA LEU A 61 27.02 -18.64 8.09
C LEU A 61 25.78 -19.49 8.36
N GLN A 62 24.62 -19.10 7.85
CA GLN A 62 23.38 -19.89 7.97
C GLN A 62 23.49 -21.24 7.25
N HIS A 63 24.16 -21.29 6.09
CA HIS A 63 24.42 -22.55 5.39
C HIS A 63 25.33 -23.47 6.20
N VAL A 64 26.48 -22.98 6.64
CA VAL A 64 27.48 -23.78 7.38
C VAL A 64 26.91 -24.24 8.72
N ALA A 65 26.06 -23.44 9.36
CA ALA A 65 25.35 -23.79 10.58
C ALA A 65 24.18 -24.78 10.36
N GLY A 66 23.88 -25.17 9.12
CA GLY A 66 22.76 -26.06 8.80
C GLY A 66 21.38 -25.44 9.03
N LEU A 67 21.31 -24.12 9.22
CA LEU A 67 20.06 -23.38 9.46
C LEU A 67 19.27 -23.15 8.16
N ARG A 68 19.98 -23.08 7.02
CA ARG A 68 19.38 -22.82 5.71
C ARG A 68 20.16 -23.52 4.61
N SER A 69 19.52 -23.86 3.50
CA SER A 69 20.23 -24.37 2.32
C SER A 69 20.81 -23.23 1.48
N GLU A 70 21.84 -23.53 0.68
CA GLU A 70 22.42 -22.56 -0.28
C GLU A 70 21.35 -22.05 -1.24
N GLN A 71 20.57 -22.97 -1.79
CA GLN A 71 19.52 -22.66 -2.74
C GLN A 71 18.46 -21.74 -2.13
N GLY A 72 18.10 -21.94 -0.85
CA GLY A 72 17.19 -21.05 -0.14
C GLY A 72 17.75 -19.64 0.08
N SER A 73 19.06 -19.54 0.32
CA SER A 73 19.75 -18.25 0.50
C SER A 73 19.87 -17.50 -0.82
N LEU A 74 20.23 -18.20 -1.91
CA LEU A 74 20.27 -17.63 -3.26
C LEU A 74 18.88 -17.19 -3.74
N GLN A 75 17.84 -17.97 -3.49
CA GLN A 75 16.47 -17.61 -3.86
C GLN A 75 16.00 -16.34 -3.12
N GLU A 76 16.20 -16.26 -1.81
CA GLU A 76 15.85 -15.05 -1.04
C GLU A 76 16.66 -13.84 -1.52
N ALA A 77 17.96 -14.01 -1.73
CA ALA A 77 18.83 -12.96 -2.23
C ALA A 77 18.42 -12.48 -3.63
N SER A 78 18.04 -13.39 -4.53
CA SER A 78 17.60 -13.09 -5.90
C SER A 78 16.20 -12.46 -5.98
N ARG A 79 15.44 -12.48 -4.88
CA ARG A 79 14.12 -11.86 -4.83
C ARG A 79 14.30 -10.35 -4.91
N ILE A 80 13.61 -9.69 -5.84
CA ILE A 80 13.40 -8.24 -5.78
C ILE A 80 12.24 -8.01 -4.79
N PRO A 81 12.49 -7.60 -3.54
CA PRO A 81 11.39 -7.24 -2.66
C PRO A 81 10.75 -5.96 -3.19
N PHE A 82 9.48 -6.01 -3.57
CA PHE A 82 8.71 -4.79 -3.77
C PHE A 82 8.46 -4.15 -2.40
N PRO A 83 8.87 -2.89 -2.18
CA PRO A 83 8.74 -2.24 -0.88
C PRO A 83 7.28 -2.10 -0.50
N ARG A 84 6.85 -2.87 0.50
CA ARG A 84 5.52 -2.78 1.11
C ARG A 84 5.55 -1.75 2.21
N ILE A 85 4.51 -0.94 2.36
CA ILE A 85 4.44 0.00 3.48
C ILE A 85 4.13 -0.78 4.74
N ALA A 86 5.09 -0.86 5.65
CA ALA A 86 4.86 -1.53 6.91
C ALA A 86 3.81 -0.76 7.72
N SER A 87 2.95 -1.51 8.44
CA SER A 87 1.95 -0.90 9.34
C SER A 87 2.59 0.02 10.40
N THR A 88 3.86 -0.17 10.70
CA THR A 88 4.69 0.60 11.65
C THR A 88 5.26 1.88 11.04
N GLU A 89 5.44 1.94 9.72
CA GLU A 89 5.97 3.10 8.99
C GLU A 89 4.89 4.13 8.67
N MET A 90 3.61 3.72 8.71
CA MET A 90 2.49 4.64 8.58
C MET A 90 2.49 5.63 9.76
N THR A 91 2.65 6.91 9.46
CA THR A 91 2.65 7.98 10.44
C THR A 91 1.43 8.89 10.28
N ARG A 92 1.00 9.48 11.38
CA ARG A 92 -0.09 10.46 11.41
C ARG A 92 0.32 11.75 10.72
N GLN A 93 -0.60 12.37 10.00
CA GLN A 93 -0.38 13.71 9.48
C GLN A 93 -0.56 14.76 10.59
N PRO A 94 0.10 15.94 10.49
CA PRO A 94 -0.09 17.03 11.43
C PRO A 94 -1.57 17.46 11.49
N GLY A 95 -2.18 17.44 12.68
CA GLY A 95 -3.59 17.79 12.89
C GLY A 95 -4.60 16.67 12.65
N GLU A 96 -4.16 15.47 12.27
CA GLU A 96 -5.03 14.31 12.10
C GLU A 96 -5.41 13.67 13.44
N THR A 97 -6.69 13.34 13.60
CA THR A 97 -7.16 12.66 14.82
C THR A 97 -6.71 11.19 14.85
N PRO A 98 -6.51 10.58 16.02
CA PRO A 98 -6.15 9.17 16.12
C PRO A 98 -7.17 8.22 15.47
N SER A 99 -8.47 8.58 15.51
CA SER A 99 -9.55 7.83 14.90
C SER A 99 -9.49 7.89 13.37
N ASP A 100 -9.29 9.09 12.79
CA ASP A 100 -9.14 9.24 11.34
C ASP A 100 -7.93 8.48 10.80
N PHE A 101 -6.82 8.51 11.54
CA PHE A 101 -5.62 7.77 11.18
C PHE A 101 -5.83 6.25 11.20
N SER A 102 -6.46 5.75 12.25
CA SER A 102 -6.76 4.31 12.40
C SER A 102 -7.70 3.84 11.29
N ARG A 103 -8.68 4.67 10.94
CA ARG A 103 -9.62 4.42 9.84
C ARG A 103 -8.90 4.34 8.50
N TRP A 104 -8.05 5.31 8.19
CA TRP A 104 -7.24 5.28 6.96
C TRP A 104 -6.36 4.03 6.89
N LYS A 105 -5.69 3.68 8.00
CA LYS A 105 -4.84 2.48 8.05
C LYS A 105 -5.64 1.21 7.77
N TRP A 106 -6.86 1.10 8.27
CA TRP A 106 -7.75 -0.01 7.96
C TRP A 106 -8.18 0.00 6.49
N LEU A 107 -8.67 1.14 5.99
CA LEU A 107 -9.09 1.32 4.59
C LEU A 107 -7.97 1.01 3.60
N TRP A 108 -6.75 1.46 3.88
CA TRP A 108 -5.58 1.21 3.05
C TRP A 108 -5.29 -0.28 2.94
N LYS A 109 -5.32 -1.01 4.06
CA LYS A 109 -5.09 -2.47 4.05
C LYS A 109 -6.11 -3.18 3.18
N GLN A 110 -7.38 -2.81 3.27
CA GLN A 110 -8.44 -3.37 2.44
C GLN A 110 -8.24 -3.01 0.97
N LEU A 111 -7.87 -1.75 0.67
CA LEU A 111 -7.57 -1.32 -0.69
C LEU A 111 -6.39 -2.10 -1.29
N CYS A 112 -5.34 -2.37 -0.54
CA CYS A 112 -4.21 -3.17 -1.00
C CYS A 112 -4.64 -4.57 -1.49
N LEU A 113 -5.62 -5.21 -0.84
CA LEU A 113 -6.16 -6.51 -1.29
C LEU A 113 -6.86 -6.39 -2.65
N GLU A 114 -7.53 -5.25 -2.89
CA GLU A 114 -8.18 -4.98 -4.17
C GLU A 114 -7.18 -4.66 -5.29
N LEU A 115 -6.00 -4.12 -4.93
CA LEU A 115 -4.96 -3.73 -5.89
C LEU A 115 -4.05 -4.88 -6.34
N ASP A 116 -4.13 -6.06 -5.72
CA ASP A 116 -3.31 -7.22 -6.08
C ASP A 116 -3.44 -7.64 -7.56
N ARG A 117 -4.54 -7.29 -8.22
CA ARG A 117 -4.79 -7.56 -9.65
C ARG A 117 -4.34 -6.44 -10.60
N VAL A 118 -3.94 -5.29 -10.07
CA VAL A 118 -3.54 -4.14 -10.89
C VAL A 118 -2.11 -4.33 -11.36
N HIS A 119 -1.85 -3.95 -12.60
CA HIS A 119 -0.57 -4.11 -13.26
C HIS A 119 0.62 -3.65 -12.38
N LEU A 120 1.59 -4.54 -12.20
CA LEU A 120 2.82 -4.36 -11.42
C LEU A 120 2.62 -4.02 -9.93
N TRP A 121 1.44 -4.25 -9.36
CA TRP A 121 1.31 -4.18 -7.91
C TRP A 121 2.22 -5.23 -7.23
N PRO A 122 2.94 -4.91 -6.13
CA PRO A 122 2.93 -3.69 -5.32
C PRO A 122 4.11 -2.74 -5.57
N SER A 123 4.75 -2.78 -6.76
CA SER A 123 5.95 -1.98 -7.07
C SER A 123 5.80 -0.48 -6.85
N TRP A 124 4.57 0.03 -6.97
CA TRP A 124 4.22 1.45 -6.86
C TRP A 124 3.43 1.78 -5.59
N GLU A 125 3.36 0.87 -4.61
CA GLU A 125 2.61 1.06 -3.35
C GLU A 125 2.95 2.39 -2.63
N PRO A 126 4.24 2.77 -2.43
CA PRO A 126 4.59 4.02 -1.72
C PRO A 126 4.03 5.28 -2.38
N GLN A 127 4.04 5.31 -3.72
CA GLN A 127 3.56 6.45 -4.51
C GLN A 127 2.03 6.54 -4.43
N ALA A 128 1.34 5.41 -4.57
CA ALA A 128 -0.11 5.35 -4.43
C ALA A 128 -0.57 5.72 -3.01
N PHE A 129 0.12 5.25 -1.97
CA PHE A 129 -0.22 5.61 -0.59
C PHE A 129 -0.18 7.12 -0.38
N LYS A 130 0.91 7.77 -0.77
CA LYS A 130 1.07 9.23 -0.61
C LYS A 130 -0.01 10.01 -1.36
N MET A 131 -0.29 9.62 -2.61
CA MET A 131 -1.28 10.28 -3.46
C MET A 131 -2.70 10.10 -2.92
N LEU A 132 -3.11 8.85 -2.64
CA LEU A 132 -4.45 8.54 -2.16
C LEU A 132 -4.67 9.09 -0.77
N ARG A 133 -3.64 9.14 0.08
CA ARG A 133 -3.72 9.77 1.40
C ARG A 133 -4.19 11.22 1.34
N GLY A 134 -3.71 11.99 0.37
CA GLY A 134 -4.14 13.38 0.16
C GLY A 134 -5.53 13.50 -0.49
N GLY A 135 -5.88 12.57 -1.37
CA GLY A 135 -7.15 12.57 -2.12
C GLY A 135 -8.32 11.86 -1.44
N PHE A 136 -8.09 11.10 -0.37
CA PHE A 136 -9.06 10.11 0.13
C PHE A 136 -10.38 10.73 0.63
N GLN A 137 -10.31 11.83 1.36
CA GLN A 137 -11.52 12.50 1.85
C GLN A 137 -12.37 13.03 0.69
N ARG A 138 -11.72 13.54 -0.37
CA ARG A 138 -12.40 14.01 -1.57
C ARG A 138 -13.04 12.86 -2.35
N LEU A 139 -12.31 11.75 -2.53
CA LEU A 139 -12.84 10.55 -3.18
C LEU A 139 -14.05 9.97 -2.44
N THR A 140 -13.97 9.90 -1.10
CA THR A 140 -15.10 9.47 -0.27
C THR A 140 -16.29 10.41 -0.41
N SER A 141 -16.07 11.74 -0.42
CA SER A 141 -17.15 12.72 -0.62
C SER A 141 -17.84 12.58 -1.98
N ILE A 142 -17.07 12.35 -3.05
CA ILE A 142 -17.59 12.06 -4.39
C ILE A 142 -18.45 10.79 -4.34
N PHE A 143 -17.93 9.69 -3.79
CA PHE A 143 -18.68 8.44 -3.65
C PHE A 143 -20.02 8.64 -2.93
N SER A 144 -20.00 9.33 -1.78
CA SER A 144 -21.19 9.64 -0.99
C SER A 144 -22.24 10.42 -1.77
N TYR A 145 -21.81 11.38 -2.58
CA TYR A 145 -22.70 12.15 -3.45
C TYR A 145 -23.46 11.24 -4.42
N TYR A 146 -22.76 10.37 -5.14
CA TYR A 146 -23.39 9.50 -6.15
C TYR A 146 -24.26 8.40 -5.54
N VAL A 147 -23.90 7.88 -4.37
CA VAL A 147 -24.76 6.94 -3.64
C VAL A 147 -25.94 7.65 -2.95
N LYS A 148 -25.94 8.98 -2.90
CA LYS A 148 -26.93 9.80 -2.18
C LYS A 148 -27.03 9.43 -0.70
N ALA A 149 -25.89 9.07 -0.12
CA ALA A 149 -25.78 8.70 1.28
C ALA A 149 -24.96 9.75 2.02
N SER A 150 -25.48 10.22 3.16
CA SER A 150 -24.68 11.01 4.09
C SER A 150 -23.75 10.08 4.86
N TRP A 151 -22.64 9.75 4.23
CA TRP A 151 -21.56 9.03 4.89
C TRP A 151 -20.80 10.00 5.80
N MET A 152 -21.13 9.98 7.08
CA MET A 152 -20.16 10.32 8.11
C MET A 152 -19.40 9.03 8.37
N ALA A 153 -18.07 9.05 8.23
CA ALA A 153 -17.23 7.87 8.40
C ALA A 153 -17.17 7.39 9.86
N THR A 154 -18.27 7.41 10.60
CA THR A 154 -18.29 7.02 12.00
C THR A 154 -18.25 5.52 12.19
N ASP A 155 -18.63 4.72 11.19
CA ASP A 155 -18.47 3.26 11.25
C ASP A 155 -17.91 2.72 9.93
N CYS A 156 -17.05 1.71 10.02
CA CYS A 156 -16.44 1.01 8.90
C CYS A 156 -17.45 0.16 8.10
N GLU A 157 -18.72 0.55 8.07
CA GLU A 157 -19.80 -0.19 7.45
C GLU A 157 -19.76 -0.01 5.93
N LEU A 158 -19.19 -1.00 5.25
CA LEU A 158 -19.17 -1.10 3.78
C LEU A 158 -20.57 -1.40 3.18
N GLU A 159 -21.65 -1.12 3.91
CA GLU A 159 -23.04 -1.37 3.52
C GLU A 159 -23.52 -0.41 2.43
N VAL A 160 -22.94 0.79 2.39
CA VAL A 160 -23.25 1.80 1.37
C VAL A 160 -22.55 1.40 0.07
N THR A 161 -23.36 1.06 -0.93
CA THR A 161 -22.86 0.56 -2.21
C THR A 161 -23.31 1.42 -3.39
N LEU A 162 -22.46 1.48 -4.41
CA LEU A 162 -22.70 2.15 -5.66
C LEU A 162 -23.57 1.25 -6.54
N SER A 163 -24.67 1.81 -7.04
CA SER A 163 -25.52 1.15 -8.03
C SER A 163 -25.03 1.44 -9.45
N GLU A 164 -25.44 0.63 -10.42
CA GLU A 164 -25.08 0.83 -11.83
C GLU A 164 -25.53 2.20 -12.35
N ARG A 165 -26.74 2.65 -11.99
CA ARG A 165 -27.24 3.98 -12.38
C ARG A 165 -26.41 5.12 -11.77
N ALA A 166 -25.97 4.97 -10.53
CA ALA A 166 -25.11 5.96 -9.88
C ALA A 166 -23.73 6.01 -10.55
N TRP A 167 -23.18 4.85 -10.93
CA TRP A 167 -21.98 4.75 -11.74
C TRP A 167 -22.12 5.44 -13.11
N GLU A 168 -23.25 5.24 -13.80
CA GLU A 168 -23.51 5.89 -15.10
C GLU A 168 -23.57 7.41 -15.02
N ASN A 169 -24.16 7.95 -13.95
CA ASN A 169 -24.13 9.40 -13.72
C ASN A 169 -22.70 9.87 -13.48
N PHE A 170 -21.92 9.16 -12.65
CA PHE A 170 -20.54 9.50 -12.34
C PHE A 170 -19.63 9.52 -13.58
N ILE A 171 -19.70 8.50 -14.43
CA ILE A 171 -18.89 8.46 -15.67
C ILE A 171 -19.30 9.57 -16.64
N THR A 172 -20.59 9.92 -16.68
CA THR A 172 -21.12 11.00 -17.54
C THR A 172 -20.60 12.35 -17.07
N ASP A 173 -20.67 12.63 -15.77
CA ASP A 173 -20.20 13.89 -15.20
C ASP A 173 -18.69 14.05 -15.36
N CYS A 174 -17.90 12.99 -15.12
CA CYS A 174 -16.45 13.08 -15.20
C CYS A 174 -15.93 13.12 -16.65
N GLY A 175 -16.62 12.46 -17.59
CA GLY A 175 -16.27 12.48 -19.00
C GLY A 175 -14.84 12.01 -19.30
N PHE A 176 -14.36 10.98 -18.60
CA PHE A 176 -13.02 10.39 -18.82
C PHE A 176 -12.99 9.26 -19.86
N ALA A 177 -14.12 8.98 -20.51
CA ALA A 177 -14.15 8.05 -21.65
C ALA A 177 -13.31 8.60 -22.82
N THR A 178 -12.64 7.72 -23.55
CA THR A 178 -11.85 8.06 -24.74
C THR A 178 -12.36 7.28 -25.95
N PRO A 179 -12.01 7.66 -27.19
CA PRO A 179 -12.46 6.93 -28.38
C PRO A 179 -12.06 5.44 -28.39
N ARG A 180 -10.94 5.09 -27.74
CA ARG A 180 -10.46 3.71 -27.61
C ARG A 180 -10.88 3.05 -26.30
N PHE A 181 -11.55 3.78 -25.40
CA PHE A 181 -12.00 3.33 -24.10
C PHE A 181 -13.35 3.99 -23.78
N ASP A 182 -14.40 3.47 -24.40
CA ASP A 182 -15.72 4.09 -24.44
C ASP A 182 -16.55 3.83 -23.18
N VAL A 183 -17.73 4.46 -23.13
CA VAL A 183 -18.69 4.31 -22.02
C VAL A 183 -19.15 2.86 -21.86
N ASN A 184 -19.26 2.09 -22.95
CA ASN A 184 -19.67 0.69 -22.87
C ASN A 184 -18.58 -0.17 -22.22
N ARG A 185 -17.31 0.10 -22.52
CA ARG A 185 -16.18 -0.54 -21.84
C ARG A 185 -16.18 -0.23 -20.34
N LEU A 186 -16.46 1.02 -19.96
CA LEU A 186 -16.61 1.43 -18.56
C LEU A 186 -17.75 0.71 -17.84
N ARG A 187 -18.92 0.56 -18.48
CA ARG A 187 -20.04 -0.24 -17.94
C ARG A 187 -19.66 -1.71 -17.77
N SER A 188 -18.99 -2.29 -18.77
CA SER A 188 -18.55 -3.69 -18.72
C SER A 188 -17.58 -3.93 -17.58
N LEU A 189 -16.64 -3.01 -17.34
CA LEU A 189 -15.70 -3.11 -16.21
C LEU A 189 -16.42 -3.04 -14.87
N TYR A 190 -17.36 -2.10 -14.72
CA TYR A 190 -18.17 -2.02 -13.50
C TYR A 190 -18.96 -3.30 -13.24
N ARG A 191 -19.63 -3.88 -14.25
CA ARG A 191 -20.37 -5.14 -14.09
C ARG A 191 -19.46 -6.32 -13.73
N SER A 192 -18.33 -6.44 -14.40
CA SER A 192 -17.33 -7.47 -14.08
C SER A 192 -16.82 -7.34 -12.65
N GLU A 193 -16.65 -6.10 -12.17
CA GLU A 193 -16.25 -5.82 -10.80
C GLU A 193 -17.35 -6.21 -9.80
N VAL A 194 -18.61 -5.88 -10.08
CA VAL A 194 -19.78 -6.26 -9.25
C VAL A 194 -19.91 -7.78 -9.15
N GLU A 195 -19.76 -8.50 -10.27
CA GLU A 195 -19.79 -9.97 -10.31
C GLU A 195 -18.68 -10.57 -9.46
N ARG A 196 -17.45 -10.04 -9.59
CA ARG A 196 -16.28 -10.48 -8.81
C ARG A 196 -16.48 -10.25 -7.31
N CYS A 197 -17.03 -9.10 -6.93
CA CYS A 197 -17.29 -8.74 -5.54
C CYS A 197 -18.49 -9.49 -4.94
N GLY A 198 -19.30 -10.17 -5.77
CA GLY A 198 -20.54 -10.80 -5.34
C GLY A 198 -21.64 -9.81 -4.96
N GLY A 199 -21.55 -8.56 -5.44
CA GLY A 199 -22.48 -7.50 -5.09
C GLY A 199 -22.06 -6.10 -5.54
N PRO A 200 -22.93 -5.08 -5.34
CA PRO A 200 -22.64 -3.71 -5.72
C PRO A 200 -21.43 -3.13 -4.96
N LEU A 201 -20.75 -2.14 -5.53
CA LEU A 201 -19.41 -1.76 -5.08
C LEU A 201 -19.42 -0.79 -3.90
N HIS A 202 -18.70 -1.09 -2.82
CA HIS A 202 -18.46 -0.13 -1.74
C HIS A 202 -17.29 0.81 -2.08
N VAL A 203 -17.05 1.82 -1.24
CA VAL A 203 -16.06 2.89 -1.50
C VAL A 203 -14.66 2.38 -1.85
N ILE A 204 -14.19 1.31 -1.19
CA ILE A 204 -12.86 0.75 -1.43
C ILE A 204 -12.78 0.11 -2.83
N GLN A 205 -13.78 -0.68 -3.23
CA GLN A 205 -13.88 -1.28 -4.56
C GLN A 205 -14.05 -0.21 -5.65
N PHE A 206 -14.81 0.85 -5.36
CA PHE A 206 -14.92 2.00 -6.25
C PHE A 206 -13.56 2.66 -6.51
N ILE A 207 -12.76 2.90 -5.46
CA ILE A 207 -11.41 3.48 -5.60
C ILE A 207 -10.48 2.53 -6.35
N ALA A 208 -10.53 1.22 -6.06
CA ALA A 208 -9.74 0.22 -6.78
C ALA A 208 -10.11 0.16 -8.27
N LEU A 209 -11.40 0.21 -8.59
CA LEU A 209 -11.92 0.26 -9.95
C LEU A 209 -11.44 1.52 -10.68
N LEU A 210 -11.44 2.68 -10.02
CA LEU A 210 -10.88 3.92 -10.59
C LEU A 210 -9.39 3.79 -10.92
N ILE A 211 -8.61 3.17 -10.04
CA ILE A 211 -7.18 2.94 -10.27
C ILE A 211 -6.96 2.02 -11.48
N HIS A 212 -7.76 0.96 -11.58
CA HIS A 212 -7.71 0.05 -12.71
C HIS A 212 -8.12 0.74 -14.03
N ILE A 213 -9.20 1.53 -14.00
CA ILE A 213 -9.66 2.32 -15.14
C ILE A 213 -8.61 3.34 -15.58
N ALA A 214 -7.93 4.00 -14.64
CA ALA A 214 -6.91 4.98 -14.96
C ALA A 214 -5.83 4.38 -15.88
N PHE A 215 -5.38 3.17 -15.55
CA PHE A 215 -4.42 2.42 -16.34
C PHE A 215 -5.00 1.96 -17.69
N LEU A 216 -6.13 1.25 -17.69
CA LEU A 216 -6.72 0.69 -18.91
C LEU A 216 -7.17 1.76 -19.92
N ARG A 217 -7.57 2.93 -19.45
CA ARG A 217 -7.95 4.07 -20.30
C ARG A 217 -6.80 4.54 -21.18
N LEU A 218 -5.58 4.53 -20.65
CA LEU A 218 -4.37 4.92 -21.37
C LEU A 218 -3.72 3.74 -22.10
N HIS A 219 -4.02 2.51 -21.68
CA HIS A 219 -3.55 1.26 -22.29
C HIS A 219 -4.70 0.30 -22.67
N PRO A 220 -5.56 0.65 -23.66
CA PRO A 220 -6.75 -0.15 -23.97
C PRO A 220 -6.48 -1.54 -24.53
N THR A 221 -5.28 -1.75 -25.09
CA THR A 221 -4.83 -3.03 -25.67
C THR A 221 -4.12 -3.94 -24.66
N TYR A 222 -3.93 -3.47 -23.42
CA TYR A 222 -3.26 -4.23 -22.37
C TYR A 222 -3.93 -5.58 -22.11
N GLN A 223 -3.13 -6.63 -22.02
CA GLN A 223 -3.54 -7.94 -21.56
C GLN A 223 -2.77 -8.34 -20.29
N PRO A 224 -3.40 -9.08 -19.35
CA PRO A 224 -2.69 -9.61 -18.20
C PRO A 224 -1.51 -10.48 -18.64
N GLY A 225 -0.29 -10.12 -18.22
CA GLY A 225 0.95 -10.80 -18.62
C GLY A 225 1.86 -9.98 -19.52
N ASP A 226 1.38 -8.86 -20.06
CA ASP A 226 2.22 -7.89 -20.78
C ASP A 226 3.15 -7.18 -19.78
N LEU A 227 4.37 -7.67 -19.61
CA LEU A 227 5.36 -7.14 -18.67
C LEU A 227 6.47 -6.31 -19.35
N ASP A 228 6.68 -6.48 -20.66
CA ASP A 228 7.85 -5.95 -21.39
C ASP A 228 7.56 -4.73 -22.26
N ASP A 229 6.36 -4.12 -22.14
CA ASP A 229 6.02 -2.96 -22.94
C ASP A 229 6.56 -1.65 -22.29
N HIS A 230 7.73 -1.21 -22.77
CA HIS A 230 8.36 0.03 -22.35
C HIS A 230 7.56 1.30 -22.68
N THR A 231 6.48 1.20 -23.48
CA THR A 231 5.59 2.32 -23.78
C THR A 231 4.49 2.50 -22.73
N MET A 232 4.34 1.55 -21.80
CA MET A 232 3.36 1.64 -20.74
C MET A 232 3.72 2.74 -19.74
N ARG A 233 2.72 3.57 -19.44
CA ARG A 233 2.86 4.62 -18.45
C ARG A 233 2.65 4.00 -17.06
N PRO A 234 3.47 4.38 -16.05
CA PRO A 234 3.30 3.90 -14.69
C PRO A 234 1.88 4.17 -14.15
N VAL A 235 1.31 3.19 -13.44
CA VAL A 235 -0.04 3.29 -12.85
C VAL A 235 -0.24 4.58 -12.03
N PRO A 236 0.70 5.01 -11.16
CA PRO A 236 0.54 6.25 -10.40
C PRO A 236 0.31 7.49 -11.26
N ASP A 237 1.01 7.60 -12.40
CA ASP A 237 0.87 8.74 -13.30
C ASP A 237 -0.48 8.72 -14.02
N CYS A 238 -0.93 7.53 -14.43
CA CYS A 238 -2.25 7.32 -15.00
C CYS A 238 -3.36 7.73 -14.02
N VAL A 239 -3.22 7.33 -12.74
CA VAL A 239 -4.16 7.67 -11.67
C VAL A 239 -4.13 9.16 -11.37
N ALA A 240 -2.96 9.77 -11.29
CA ALA A 240 -2.84 11.21 -11.08
C ALA A 240 -3.56 11.99 -12.20
N GLU A 241 -3.34 11.62 -13.46
CA GLU A 241 -4.03 12.24 -14.59
C GLU A 241 -5.55 12.05 -14.50
N LEU A 242 -6.03 10.83 -14.26
CA LEU A 242 -7.46 10.56 -14.13
C LEU A 242 -8.09 11.40 -13.00
N LEU A 243 -7.44 11.44 -11.84
CA LEU A 243 -7.96 12.12 -10.67
C LEU A 243 -7.95 13.63 -10.84
N TYR A 244 -6.83 14.24 -11.21
CA TYR A 244 -6.68 15.69 -11.22
C TYR A 244 -7.28 16.36 -12.46
N GLU A 245 -7.31 15.70 -13.62
CA GLU A 245 -7.82 16.30 -14.86
C GLU A 245 -9.32 16.03 -15.08
N TYR A 246 -9.84 14.92 -14.55
CA TYR A 246 -11.22 14.48 -14.82
C TYR A 246 -12.07 14.36 -13.56
N VAL A 247 -11.69 13.50 -12.62
CA VAL A 247 -12.57 13.17 -11.48
C VAL A 247 -12.74 14.35 -10.54
N PHE A 248 -11.65 14.91 -10.05
CA PHE A 248 -11.68 16.00 -9.07
C PHE A 248 -12.34 17.28 -9.60
N PRO A 249 -12.07 17.75 -10.83
CA PRO A 249 -12.67 19.00 -11.31
C PRO A 249 -14.14 18.86 -11.73
N ARG A 250 -14.59 17.65 -12.10
CA ARG A 250 -15.88 17.45 -12.79
C ARG A 250 -16.87 16.59 -12.02
N ALA A 251 -16.41 15.68 -11.17
CA ALA A 251 -17.32 14.88 -10.35
C ALA A 251 -18.08 15.79 -9.40
N ALA A 252 -19.38 15.56 -9.31
CA ALA A 252 -20.18 16.22 -8.31
C ALA A 252 -19.79 15.72 -6.91
N SER A 253 -19.73 16.64 -5.96
CA SER A 253 -19.43 16.36 -4.56
C SER A 253 -20.24 17.29 -3.66
N ASP A 254 -20.33 16.95 -2.39
CA ASP A 254 -21.01 17.81 -1.42
C ASP A 254 -20.22 19.13 -1.24
N ALA A 255 -20.82 20.23 -1.67
CA ALA A 255 -20.21 21.57 -1.61
C ALA A 255 -19.79 21.97 -0.18
N SER A 256 -20.47 21.44 0.85
CA SER A 256 -20.12 21.70 2.25
C SER A 256 -18.81 21.01 2.66
N ILE A 257 -18.57 19.79 2.16
CA ILE A 257 -17.34 19.03 2.40
C ILE A 257 -16.19 19.66 1.62
N GLU A 258 -16.42 20.04 0.36
CA GLU A 258 -15.38 20.70 -0.44
C GLU A 258 -14.95 22.05 0.19
N ALA A 259 -15.91 22.85 0.66
CA ALA A 259 -15.62 24.08 1.40
C ALA A 259 -14.88 23.80 2.72
N ALA A 260 -15.26 22.75 3.46
CA ALA A 260 -14.58 22.36 4.70
C ALA A 260 -13.14 21.88 4.45
N LEU A 261 -12.90 21.13 3.38
CA LEU A 261 -11.57 20.69 2.95
C LEU A 261 -10.71 21.89 2.56
N ARG A 262 -11.22 22.80 1.71
CA ARG A 262 -10.51 24.04 1.33
C ARG A 262 -10.13 24.87 2.56
N THR A 263 -11.05 25.00 3.51
CA THR A 263 -10.83 25.75 4.76
C THR A 263 -9.78 25.06 5.63
N ARG A 264 -9.83 23.73 5.78
CA ARG A 264 -8.84 22.97 6.56
C ARG A 264 -7.45 22.96 5.94
N SER A 265 -7.37 22.96 4.61
CA SER A 265 -6.12 23.00 3.84
C SER A 265 -5.55 24.40 3.67
N ALA A 266 -6.23 25.44 4.14
CA ALA A 266 -5.71 26.81 4.09
C ALA A 266 -4.45 26.97 4.95
N ASN A 267 -3.49 27.76 4.46
CA ASN A 267 -2.22 27.97 5.13
C ASN A 267 -2.41 28.44 6.58
N GLY A 268 -1.71 27.79 7.51
CA GLY A 268 -1.75 28.11 8.93
C GLY A 268 -2.88 27.45 9.73
N VAL A 269 -3.94 26.92 9.09
CA VAL A 269 -5.08 26.32 9.79
C VAL A 269 -4.68 25.05 10.55
N ALA A 270 -3.87 24.17 9.94
CA ALA A 270 -3.37 22.97 10.61
C ALA A 270 -2.49 23.30 11.84
N SER A 271 -1.68 24.36 11.76
CA SER A 271 -0.83 24.81 12.86
C SER A 271 -1.66 25.43 13.99
N ALA A 272 -2.62 26.28 13.66
CA ALA A 272 -3.55 26.88 14.64
C ALA A 272 -4.40 25.82 15.35
N LEU A 273 -4.90 24.82 14.62
CA LEU A 273 -5.64 23.70 15.20
C LEU A 273 -4.76 22.87 16.14
N ALA A 274 -3.51 22.57 15.76
CA ALA A 274 -2.59 21.84 16.63
C ALA A 274 -2.29 22.61 17.92
N LEU A 275 -2.09 23.93 17.82
CA LEU A 275 -1.80 24.80 18.96
C LEU A 275 -2.97 24.89 19.95
N HIS A 276 -4.20 24.96 19.46
CA HIS A 276 -5.39 25.21 20.29
C HIS A 276 -6.25 23.98 20.57
N ASN A 277 -5.90 22.80 20.04
CA ASN A 277 -6.72 21.58 20.12
C ASN A 277 -7.16 21.25 21.56
N VAL A 278 -6.22 21.31 22.50
CA VAL A 278 -6.47 20.97 23.92
C VAL A 278 -7.49 21.92 24.55
N ALA A 279 -7.35 23.23 24.30
CA ALA A 279 -8.27 24.24 24.83
C ALA A 279 -9.67 24.10 24.22
N LEU A 280 -9.74 23.86 22.91
CA LEU A 280 -11.00 23.63 22.19
C LEU A 280 -11.71 22.37 22.69
N ARG A 281 -10.96 21.29 22.94
CA ARG A 281 -11.52 20.04 23.48
C ARG A 281 -12.09 20.24 24.88
N ASN A 282 -11.37 20.94 25.75
CA ASN A 282 -11.85 21.26 27.10
C ASN A 282 -13.13 22.12 27.06
N MET A 283 -13.21 23.07 26.13
CA MET A 283 -14.42 23.87 25.92
C MET A 283 -15.58 23.01 25.41
N TYR A 284 -15.33 22.12 24.45
CA TYR A 284 -16.34 21.20 23.90
C TYR A 284 -16.94 20.28 24.98
N VAL A 285 -16.11 19.73 25.86
CA VAL A 285 -16.57 18.92 27.00
C VAL A 285 -17.41 19.74 27.97
N LYS A 286 -16.98 20.98 28.29
CA LYS A 286 -17.77 21.89 29.14
C LYS A 286 -19.13 22.25 28.56
N LEU A 287 -19.23 22.30 27.23
CA LEU A 287 -20.49 22.52 26.51
C LEU A 287 -21.35 21.26 26.39
N GLY A 288 -20.93 20.13 26.98
CA GLY A 288 -21.71 18.89 27.06
C GLY A 288 -21.48 17.91 25.90
N GLY A 289 -20.43 18.10 25.09
CA GLY A 289 -20.21 17.34 23.86
C GLY A 289 -19.73 15.88 23.99
N GLU A 290 -19.27 15.45 25.18
CA GLU A 290 -18.92 14.05 25.47
C GLU A 290 -19.86 13.49 26.57
N GLN A 291 -21.09 13.09 26.21
CA GLN A 291 -21.92 12.20 27.04
C GLN A 291 -21.77 10.77 26.49
N VAL A 292 -20.65 10.11 26.80
CA VAL A 292 -20.50 8.67 26.57
C VAL A 292 -21.37 7.94 27.59
N SER A 293 -22.47 7.35 27.09
CA SER A 293 -23.34 6.34 27.71
C SER A 293 -23.25 6.14 29.24
N LYS A 294 -24.26 6.59 29.99
CA LYS A 294 -24.54 6.07 31.34
C LYS A 294 -24.67 4.54 31.30
N PRO A 295 -23.98 3.77 32.16
CA PRO A 295 -24.28 2.34 32.32
C PRO A 295 -25.72 2.21 32.84
N ARG A 296 -26.52 1.36 32.20
CA ARG A 296 -27.87 1.02 32.66
C ARG A 296 -27.77 0.46 34.08
N GLY A 297 -28.57 1.02 34.99
CA GLY A 297 -28.55 0.70 36.40
C GLY A 297 -28.78 -0.78 36.69
N SER A 298 -28.02 -1.29 37.65
CA SER A 298 -28.41 -2.43 38.47
C SER A 298 -29.64 -2.03 39.27
N SER A 299 -30.81 -2.51 38.88
CA SER A 299 -31.97 -2.56 39.75
C SER A 299 -31.70 -3.56 40.87
N SER A 300 -31.72 -3.02 42.09
CA SER A 300 -32.03 -3.71 43.34
C SER A 300 -33.25 -4.63 43.25
#